data_AF-A0A819CX24-F1
#
_entry.id   AF-A0A819CX24-F1
#
_cell.length_a   1.000
_cell.length_b   1.000
_cell.length_c   1.000
_cell.angle_alpha   90.00
_cell.angle_beta   90.00
_cell.angle_gamma   90.00
#
_symmetry.space_group_name_H-M   'P 1'
#
loop_
_entity.id
_entity.type
_entity.pdbx_description
1 polymer ?
#
loop_
_entity_poly.entity_id
_entity_poly.type
_entity_poly.pdbx_seq_one_letter_code
_entity_poly.pdbx_strand_id
1 'polypeptide(L)'
;MVWSYLPLFFSIIFFLISLYVNSFVQVLADRNSPYWIPTLPDIGHRLLPYWTYFSINNYYLLAAFVLVLIRYIFQRDIRLIVFRRWIFIQAVMFIMRSISIYVTSLSVPLPGCNTTAVGSPPVEAFYIMFFIHATCGDVLFSGHTVTLTLCALAWTTYSKGEEHYPIRWLWNRFKSKTQEIIPGRSGWLYPQLDSTGDPLSFYLTTYLVWIFTIIGYLFIIATRFHYTVDVFLGFLLSHLTWQTYHYYIKTLAERRNIIITRFFLWFEGYGRPPANTSVSLLTGPTSINPEQSGHIETHNDVVNPSDDSYT
;
A
#
# COMPACT_ATOMS: atom_id res chain seq x y z
N MET A 1 10.86 -5.05 -23.92
CA MET A 1 11.60 -4.91 -22.65
C MET A 1 11.49 -3.50 -22.05
N VAL A 2 11.77 -2.42 -22.80
CA VAL A 2 11.67 -1.03 -22.30
C VAL A 2 10.25 -0.62 -21.90
N TRP A 3 9.24 -1.02 -22.67
CA TRP A 3 7.83 -0.68 -22.42
C TRP A 3 7.29 -1.18 -21.07
N SER A 4 7.87 -2.24 -20.51
CA SER A 4 7.45 -2.82 -19.23
C SER A 4 7.84 -1.97 -18.01
N TYR A 5 8.86 -1.12 -18.14
CA TYR A 5 9.36 -0.25 -17.06
C TYR A 5 8.85 1.20 -17.16
N LEU A 6 8.16 1.55 -18.24
CA LEU A 6 7.67 2.90 -18.48
C LEU A 6 6.72 3.41 -17.37
N PRO A 7 5.77 2.62 -16.84
CA PRO A 7 4.93 3.06 -15.72
C PRO A 7 5.71 3.32 -14.43
N LEU A 8 6.78 2.54 -14.18
CA LEU A 8 7.68 2.76 -13.05
C LEU A 8 8.44 4.08 -13.20
N PHE A 9 9.00 4.34 -14.38
CA PHE A 9 9.71 5.58 -14.66
C PHE A 9 8.80 6.82 -14.53
N PHE A 10 7.57 6.74 -15.05
CA PHE A 10 6.56 7.76 -14.85
C PHE A 10 6.30 8.03 -13.36
N SER A 11 6.13 6.96 -12.56
CA SER A 11 5.88 7.09 -11.13
C SER A 11 7.04 7.73 -10.38
N ILE A 12 8.28 7.40 -10.75
CA ILE A 12 9.50 8.02 -10.18
C ILE A 12 9.55 9.51 -10.51
N ILE A 13 9.36 9.91 -11.77
CA ILE A 13 9.35 11.32 -12.16
C ILE A 13 8.24 12.08 -11.44
N PHE A 14 7.03 11.52 -11.45
CA PHE A 14 5.87 12.13 -10.80
C PHE A 14 6.10 12.32 -9.30
N PHE A 15 6.70 11.33 -8.64
CA PHE A 15 7.11 11.42 -7.24
C PHE A 15 8.17 12.49 -7.01
N LEU A 16 9.25 12.55 -7.79
CA LEU A 16 10.32 13.53 -7.61
C LEU A 16 9.81 14.97 -7.80
N ILE A 17 8.96 15.20 -8.80
CA ILE A 17 8.32 16.50 -9.01
C ILE A 17 7.40 16.84 -7.84
N SER A 18 6.55 15.91 -7.41
CA SER A 18 5.60 16.14 -6.31
C SER A 18 6.31 16.36 -4.97
N LEU A 19 7.40 15.64 -4.74
CA LEU A 19 8.26 15.79 -3.56
C LEU A 19 8.92 17.17 -3.56
N TYR A 20 9.50 17.60 -4.68
CA TYR A 20 10.09 18.95 -4.80
C TYR A 20 9.05 20.04 -4.58
N VAL A 21 7.88 19.94 -5.22
CA VAL A 21 6.77 20.90 -5.02
C VAL A 21 6.35 20.95 -3.55
N ASN A 22 6.18 19.79 -2.91
CA ASN A 22 5.85 19.73 -1.49
C ASN A 22 6.94 20.35 -0.60
N SER A 23 8.22 20.14 -0.88
CA SER A 23 9.32 20.79 -0.16
C SER A 23 9.38 22.30 -0.40
N PHE A 24 9.14 22.74 -1.62
CA PHE A 24 9.09 24.16 -1.96
C PHE A 24 7.95 24.87 -1.22
N VAL A 25 6.77 24.27 -1.23
CA VAL A 25 5.62 24.84 -0.52
C VAL A 25 5.82 24.80 1.00
N GLN A 26 6.51 23.81 1.57
CA GLN A 26 6.89 23.83 3.00
C GLN A 26 7.65 25.11 3.37
N VAL A 27 8.64 25.51 2.56
CA VAL A 27 9.39 26.76 2.79
C VAL A 27 8.48 27.98 2.73
N LEU A 28 7.54 28.02 1.79
CA LEU A 28 6.59 29.12 1.66
C LEU A 28 5.61 29.18 2.84
N ALA A 29 5.08 28.02 3.24
CA ALA A 29 4.18 27.90 4.38
C ALA A 29 4.88 28.32 5.67
N ASP A 30 6.14 27.92 5.86
CA ASP A 30 6.97 28.32 7.00
C ASP A 30 7.12 29.83 7.12
N ARG A 31 7.38 30.52 6.00
CA ARG A 31 7.51 32.00 5.97
C ARG A 31 6.20 32.72 6.25
N ASN A 32 5.08 32.12 5.85
CA ASN A 32 3.75 32.68 6.07
C ASN A 32 3.18 32.31 7.44
N SER A 33 3.84 31.43 8.19
CA SER A 33 3.31 30.91 9.45
C SER A 33 3.36 31.96 10.56
N PRO A 34 2.28 32.12 11.34
CA PRO A 34 2.21 33.14 12.37
C PRO A 34 2.90 32.69 13.65
N TYR A 35 4.22 32.91 13.75
CA TYR A 35 5.03 32.57 14.93
C TYR A 35 4.65 33.35 16.21
N TRP A 36 4.00 34.51 16.07
CA TRP A 36 3.59 35.35 17.19
C TRP A 36 2.25 34.94 17.82
N ILE A 37 1.52 34.01 17.20
CA ILE A 37 0.23 33.54 17.71
C ILE A 37 0.48 32.37 18.67
N PRO A 38 -0.16 32.35 19.86
CA PRO A 38 -0.05 31.22 20.77
C PRO A 38 -0.57 29.93 20.12
N THR A 39 -0.01 28.81 20.54
CA THR A 39 -0.35 27.49 20.00
C THR A 39 -1.83 27.17 20.22
N LEU A 40 -2.44 26.50 19.24
CA LEU A 40 -3.84 26.08 19.37
C LEU A 40 -3.98 25.03 20.49
N PRO A 41 -5.07 25.06 21.27
CA PRO A 41 -5.33 24.06 22.27
C PRO A 41 -5.58 22.70 21.61
N ASP A 42 -4.73 21.73 21.91
CA ASP A 42 -4.80 20.39 21.37
C ASP A 42 -4.89 19.36 22.51
N ILE A 43 -5.83 18.41 22.40
CA ILE A 43 -6.07 17.41 23.45
C ILE A 43 -4.93 16.39 23.52
N GLY A 44 -4.40 15.92 22.40
CA GLY A 44 -3.27 14.97 22.41
C GLY A 44 -2.01 15.62 23.01
N HIS A 45 -1.84 16.92 22.78
CA HIS A 45 -0.85 17.75 23.45
C HIS A 45 -1.08 17.90 24.96
N ARG A 46 -2.30 17.75 25.47
CA ARG A 46 -2.55 17.74 26.92
C ARG A 46 -2.34 16.35 27.53
N LEU A 47 -2.65 15.30 26.78
CA LEU A 47 -2.59 13.92 27.24
C LEU A 47 -1.17 13.34 27.24
N LEU A 48 -0.35 13.71 26.24
CA LEU A 48 1.01 13.19 26.10
C LEU A 48 2.04 14.15 26.71
N PRO A 49 3.04 13.66 27.45
CA PRO A 49 4.13 14.51 27.94
C PRO A 49 4.92 15.10 26.77
N TYR A 50 5.44 16.31 26.94
CA TYR A 50 6.29 16.93 25.93
C TYR A 50 7.63 16.19 25.84
N TRP A 51 7.98 15.72 24.64
CA TRP A 51 9.26 15.10 24.36
C TRP A 51 10.15 16.04 23.55
N THR A 52 11.25 16.50 24.15
CA THR A 52 12.17 17.49 23.56
C THR A 52 12.95 17.01 22.35
N TYR A 53 13.12 15.69 22.18
CA TYR A 53 13.91 15.10 21.11
C TYR A 53 13.08 14.88 19.84
N PHE A 54 12.78 15.95 19.12
CA PHE A 54 11.93 15.90 17.91
C PHE A 54 12.54 15.07 16.77
N SER A 55 13.86 14.93 16.70
CA SER A 55 14.56 14.12 15.68
C SER A 55 14.13 12.65 15.66
N ILE A 56 13.54 12.14 16.76
CA ILE A 56 12.97 10.79 16.82
C ILE A 56 12.00 10.50 15.68
N ASN A 57 11.23 11.50 15.24
CA ASN A 57 10.25 11.34 14.17
C ASN A 57 10.91 10.97 12.84
N ASN A 58 12.08 11.54 12.54
CA ASN A 58 12.84 11.25 11.32
C ASN A 58 13.45 9.83 11.36
N TYR A 59 13.98 9.42 12.52
CA TYR A 59 14.48 8.05 12.69
C TYR A 59 13.37 7.01 12.59
N TYR A 60 12.19 7.30 13.14
CA TYR A 60 11.03 6.42 13.07
C TYR A 60 10.52 6.25 11.64
N LEU A 61 10.44 7.36 10.89
CA LEU A 61 10.12 7.38 9.47
C LEU A 61 11.13 6.55 8.66
N LEU A 62 12.43 6.78 8.88
CA LEU A 62 13.49 6.04 8.20
C LEU A 62 13.41 4.53 8.51
N ALA A 63 13.19 4.17 9.77
CA ALA A 63 13.02 2.78 10.18
C ALA A 63 11.82 2.12 9.48
N ALA A 64 10.67 2.81 9.39
CA ALA A 64 9.50 2.32 8.66
C ALA A 64 9.81 2.02 7.19
N PHE A 65 10.48 2.96 6.53
CA PHE A 65 10.92 2.80 5.14
C PHE A 65 11.87 1.63 4.97
N VAL A 66 12.91 1.53 5.80
CA VAL A 66 13.90 0.46 5.73
C VAL A 66 13.25 -0.91 5.93
N LEU A 67 12.35 -1.05 6.91
CA LEU A 67 11.62 -2.30 7.15
C LEU A 67 10.81 -2.73 5.92
N VAL A 68 10.11 -1.78 5.30
CA VAL A 68 9.33 -2.00 4.09
C VAL A 68 10.23 -2.36 2.89
N LEU A 69 11.34 -1.66 2.70
CA LEU A 69 12.29 -1.93 1.61
C LEU A 69 12.91 -3.32 1.77
N ILE A 70 13.37 -3.69 2.96
CA ILE A 70 13.92 -5.01 3.26
C ILE A 70 12.91 -6.09 2.88
N ARG A 71 11.66 -5.95 3.32
CA ARG A 71 10.58 -6.90 2.99
C ARG A 71 10.40 -7.07 1.48
N TYR A 72 10.28 -5.96 0.73
CA TYR A 72 10.02 -6.02 -0.71
C TYR A 72 11.24 -6.41 -1.55
N ILE A 73 12.47 -6.20 -1.07
CA ILE A 73 13.68 -6.72 -1.72
C ILE A 73 13.62 -8.26 -1.81
N PHE A 74 13.10 -8.91 -0.78
CA PHE A 74 12.93 -10.36 -0.76
C PHE A 74 11.73 -10.87 -1.59
N GLN A 75 10.78 -10.01 -1.95
CA GLN A 75 9.58 -10.35 -2.74
C GLN A 75 9.80 -10.13 -4.25
N ARG A 76 10.55 -11.04 -4.87
CA ARG A 76 11.13 -10.78 -6.20
C ARG A 76 10.13 -10.53 -7.33
N ASP A 77 8.96 -11.14 -7.26
CA ASP A 77 8.02 -11.18 -8.39
C ASP A 77 7.16 -9.92 -8.49
N ILE A 78 6.78 -9.34 -7.34
CA ILE A 78 5.87 -8.18 -7.28
C ILE A 78 6.56 -6.87 -6.86
N ARG A 79 7.82 -6.89 -6.42
CA ARG A 79 8.51 -5.73 -5.81
C ARG A 79 8.40 -4.43 -6.62
N LEU A 80 8.57 -4.49 -7.93
CA LEU A 80 8.55 -3.30 -8.78
C LEU A 80 7.13 -2.77 -8.98
N ILE A 81 6.13 -3.65 -9.00
CA ILE A 81 4.72 -3.27 -9.05
C ILE A 81 4.35 -2.59 -7.74
N VAL A 82 4.66 -3.19 -6.59
CA VAL A 82 4.37 -2.60 -5.28
C VAL A 82 5.05 -1.26 -5.11
N PHE A 83 6.34 -1.18 -5.43
CA PHE A 83 7.11 0.07 -5.34
C PHE A 83 6.54 1.16 -6.26
N ARG A 84 6.22 0.83 -7.53
CA ARG A 84 5.56 1.75 -8.47
C ARG A 84 4.27 2.33 -7.89
N ARG A 85 3.39 1.47 -7.37
CA ARG A 85 2.10 1.88 -6.81
C ARG A 85 2.30 2.74 -5.57
N TRP A 86 3.23 2.35 -4.71
CA TRP A 86 3.53 3.07 -3.47
C TRP A 86 4.04 4.49 -3.74
N ILE A 87 5.05 4.67 -4.61
CA ILE A 87 5.59 6.00 -4.92
C ILE A 87 4.57 6.88 -5.65
N PHE A 88 3.70 6.30 -6.48
CA PHE A 88 2.61 7.03 -7.13
C PHE A 88 1.60 7.55 -6.11
N ILE A 89 1.13 6.70 -5.18
CA ILE A 89 0.20 7.12 -4.12
C ILE A 89 0.86 8.18 -3.22
N GLN A 90 2.12 7.98 -2.83
CA GLN A 90 2.86 8.97 -2.04
C GLN A 90 2.97 10.32 -2.76
N ALA A 91 3.16 10.33 -4.07
CA ALA A 91 3.18 11.55 -4.88
C ALA A 91 1.82 12.27 -4.86
N VAL A 92 0.71 11.53 -5.02
CA VAL A 92 -0.65 12.08 -4.91
C VAL A 92 -0.87 12.71 -3.53
N MET A 93 -0.43 12.05 -2.45
CA MET A 93 -0.50 12.59 -1.10
C MET A 93 0.29 13.89 -0.94
N PHE A 94 1.51 13.97 -1.51
CA PHE A 94 2.31 15.20 -1.48
C PHE A 94 1.70 16.36 -2.26
N ILE A 95 0.98 16.10 -3.35
CA ILE A 95 0.22 17.15 -4.04
C ILE A 95 -0.92 17.66 -3.17
N MET A 96 -1.74 16.77 -2.60
CA MET A 96 -2.83 17.17 -1.71
C MET A 96 -2.31 17.93 -0.49
N ARG A 97 -1.16 17.52 0.04
CA ARG A 97 -0.46 18.21 1.12
C ARG A 97 -0.02 19.61 0.70
N SER A 98 0.66 19.74 -0.44
CA SER A 98 1.13 21.02 -0.97
C SER A 98 0.00 22.04 -1.07
N ILE A 99 -1.17 21.63 -1.58
CA ILE A 99 -2.34 22.51 -1.66
C ILE A 99 -2.79 22.93 -0.25
N SER A 100 -2.87 21.98 0.68
CA SER A 100 -3.37 22.22 2.04
C SER A 100 -2.49 23.22 2.80
N ILE A 101 -1.18 22.98 2.86
CA ILE A 101 -0.24 23.83 3.62
C ILE A 101 -0.04 25.21 2.98
N TYR A 102 -0.29 25.35 1.67
CA TYR A 102 -0.23 26.65 1.00
C TYR A 102 -1.46 27.49 1.29
N VAL A 103 -2.65 26.87 1.25
CA VAL A 103 -3.92 27.57 1.42
C VAL A 103 -4.18 27.93 2.88
N THR A 104 -3.62 27.18 3.83
CA THR A 104 -3.88 27.41 5.26
C THR A 104 -2.63 27.16 6.10
N SER A 105 -2.21 28.19 6.83
CA SER A 105 -1.09 28.14 7.79
C SER A 105 -1.64 28.21 9.22
N LEU A 106 -1.14 27.33 10.08
CA LEU A 106 -1.51 27.27 11.51
C LEU A 106 -0.34 27.80 12.36
N SER A 107 -0.60 28.12 13.63
CA SER A 107 0.46 28.50 14.56
C SER A 107 1.38 27.31 14.86
N VAL A 108 2.68 27.56 15.04
CA VAL A 108 3.68 26.51 15.26
C VAL A 108 3.53 25.88 16.66
N PRO A 109 3.24 24.57 16.79
CA PRO A 109 3.06 23.93 18.09
C PRO A 109 4.39 23.63 18.82
N LEU A 110 5.49 23.52 18.08
CA LEU A 110 6.81 23.19 18.61
C LEU A 110 7.42 24.39 19.35
N PRO A 111 7.64 24.31 20.69
CA PRO A 111 8.15 25.44 21.45
C PRO A 111 9.57 25.82 21.06
N GLY A 112 9.80 27.10 20.72
CA GLY A 112 11.13 27.62 20.40
C GLY A 112 11.72 27.08 19.10
N CYS A 113 10.89 26.57 18.17
CA CYS A 113 11.36 26.11 16.87
C CYS A 113 11.93 27.27 16.06
N ASN A 114 13.17 27.11 15.58
CA ASN A 114 13.78 28.02 14.63
C ASN A 114 14.05 27.26 13.32
N THR A 115 13.51 27.78 12.23
CA THR A 115 13.66 27.19 10.90
C THR A 115 15.12 27.24 10.45
N THR A 116 15.60 26.18 9.81
CA THR A 116 16.94 26.17 9.20
C THR A 116 16.89 26.60 7.73
N ALA A 117 15.69 26.75 7.16
CA ALA A 117 15.44 27.08 5.76
C ALA A 117 15.49 28.60 5.46
N VAL A 118 16.63 29.24 5.73
CA VAL A 118 16.77 30.71 5.68
C VAL A 118 17.12 31.25 4.28
N GLY A 119 17.65 30.42 3.38
CA GLY A 119 18.10 30.82 2.04
C GLY A 119 16.99 31.06 1.02
N SER A 120 17.28 30.90 -0.28
CA SER A 120 16.26 31.08 -1.32
C SER A 120 15.28 29.88 -1.36
N PRO A 121 13.96 30.08 -1.49
CA PRO A 121 12.99 28.98 -1.45
C PRO A 121 13.29 27.80 -2.39
N PRO A 122 13.73 28.01 -3.65
CA PRO A 122 14.02 26.89 -4.55
C PRO A 122 15.19 26.01 -4.10
N VAL A 123 16.20 26.60 -3.44
CA VAL A 123 17.39 25.91 -2.93
C VAL A 123 17.06 25.22 -1.61
N GLU A 124 16.34 25.91 -0.72
CA GLU A 124 15.89 25.35 0.54
C GLU A 124 14.96 24.14 0.34
N ALA A 125 14.09 24.20 -0.68
CA ALA A 125 13.26 23.06 -1.09
C ALA A 125 14.10 21.82 -1.40
N PHE A 126 15.25 22.00 -2.03
CA PHE A 126 16.17 20.90 -2.33
C PHE A 126 16.80 20.34 -1.05
N TYR A 127 17.26 21.19 -0.13
CA TYR A 127 17.80 20.73 1.15
C TYR A 127 16.76 20.00 2.03
N ILE A 128 15.52 20.47 2.04
CA ILE A 128 14.41 19.81 2.74
C ILE A 128 14.09 18.46 2.11
N MET A 129 14.12 18.36 0.78
CA MET A 129 13.91 17.08 0.07
C MET A 129 14.90 15.99 0.52
N PHE A 130 16.13 16.36 0.87
CA PHE A 130 17.17 15.44 1.35
C PHE A 130 17.26 15.35 2.88
N PHE A 131 16.28 15.90 3.62
CA PHE A 131 16.27 15.93 5.08
C PHE A 131 17.49 16.63 5.71
N ILE A 132 18.11 17.58 4.98
CA ILE A 132 19.25 18.37 5.47
C ILE A 132 18.76 19.56 6.30
N HIS A 133 17.74 20.26 5.79
CA HIS A 133 17.09 21.38 6.48
C HIS A 133 15.64 21.02 6.87
N ALA A 134 15.08 21.77 7.82
CA ALA A 134 13.75 21.55 8.36
C ALA A 134 13.01 22.88 8.54
N THR A 135 11.71 22.83 8.30
CA THR A 135 10.76 23.92 8.53
C THR A 135 9.98 23.68 9.82
N CYS A 136 9.39 24.74 10.38
CA CYS A 136 8.58 24.69 11.59
C CYS A 136 7.09 24.92 11.32
N GLY A 137 6.76 25.63 10.23
CA GLY A 137 5.40 26.12 9.93
C GLY A 137 4.55 25.21 9.05
N ASP A 138 5.05 24.08 8.58
CA ASP A 138 4.30 23.13 7.74
C ASP A 138 3.41 22.17 8.55
N VAL A 139 2.62 22.76 9.44
CA VAL A 139 1.88 22.08 10.52
C VAL A 139 0.40 21.88 10.19
N LEU A 140 0.11 21.59 8.92
CA LEU A 140 -1.19 21.12 8.45
C LEU A 140 -0.94 19.91 7.54
N PHE A 141 -1.62 18.79 7.79
CA PHE A 141 -1.46 17.54 7.00
C PHE A 141 -0.03 16.95 7.07
N SER A 142 0.23 16.11 8.08
CA SER A 142 1.58 15.60 8.39
C SER A 142 2.16 14.62 7.34
N GLY A 143 3.32 14.98 6.76
CA GLY A 143 4.04 14.13 5.80
C GLY A 143 4.61 12.84 6.41
N HIS A 144 5.15 12.90 7.63
CA HIS A 144 5.61 11.72 8.38
C HIS A 144 4.47 10.73 8.61
N THR A 145 3.32 11.24 9.07
CA THR A 145 2.12 10.42 9.30
C THR A 145 1.68 9.73 8.02
N VAL A 146 1.56 10.47 6.91
CA VAL A 146 1.19 9.92 5.60
C VAL A 146 2.09 8.74 5.25
N THR A 147 3.39 8.96 5.36
CA THR A 147 4.37 8.00 4.90
C THR A 147 4.42 6.75 5.78
N LEU A 148 4.35 6.91 7.11
CA LEU A 148 4.20 5.79 8.05
C LEU A 148 2.94 4.97 7.75
N THR A 149 1.82 5.65 7.49
CA THR A 149 0.55 5.00 7.15
C THR A 149 0.65 4.21 5.85
N LEU A 150 1.24 4.79 4.80
CA LEU A 150 1.43 4.12 3.52
C LEU A 150 2.38 2.94 3.62
N CYS A 151 3.42 3.01 4.45
CA CYS A 151 4.30 1.87 4.77
C CYS A 151 3.50 0.72 5.42
N ALA A 152 2.67 1.02 6.42
CA ALA A 152 1.82 0.02 7.09
C ALA A 152 0.78 -0.60 6.15
N LEU A 153 0.13 0.24 5.32
CA LEU A 153 -0.86 -0.20 4.34
C LEU A 153 -0.24 -1.06 3.24
N ALA A 154 0.96 -0.70 2.78
CA ALA A 154 1.72 -1.54 1.86
C ALA A 154 1.96 -2.91 2.49
N TRP A 155 2.55 -2.94 3.69
CA TRP A 155 2.86 -4.19 4.38
C TRP A 155 1.63 -5.09 4.50
N THR A 156 0.51 -4.55 4.96
CA THR A 156 -0.71 -5.33 5.19
C THR A 156 -1.39 -5.79 3.91
N THR A 157 -1.42 -4.96 2.87
CA THR A 157 -2.10 -5.28 1.61
C THR A 157 -1.33 -6.33 0.82
N TYR A 158 -0.01 -6.20 0.74
CA TYR A 158 0.84 -7.06 -0.08
C TYR A 158 1.42 -8.26 0.67
N SER A 159 1.23 -8.36 1.98
CA SER A 159 1.58 -9.58 2.73
C SER A 159 0.51 -10.67 2.64
N LYS A 160 -0.76 -10.33 2.38
CA LYS A 160 -1.86 -11.31 2.30
C LYS A 160 -1.87 -12.16 1.02
N GLY A 161 -1.05 -11.82 0.03
CA GLY A 161 -1.06 -12.47 -1.29
C GLY A 161 0.12 -13.40 -1.57
N GLU A 162 1.01 -13.66 -0.62
CA GLU A 162 2.23 -14.44 -0.90
C GLU A 162 2.41 -15.67 0.00
N GLU A 163 2.34 -16.85 -0.63
CA GLU A 163 2.85 -18.13 -0.13
C GLU A 163 4.39 -18.22 -0.01
N HIS A 164 5.15 -17.17 -0.35
CA HIS A 164 6.61 -17.23 -0.50
C HIS A 164 7.34 -16.44 0.61
N TYR A 165 7.33 -16.98 1.82
CA TYR A 165 8.19 -16.51 2.90
C TYR A 165 9.62 -17.07 2.72
N PRO A 166 10.69 -16.28 2.93
CA PRO A 166 12.08 -16.75 2.83
C PRO A 166 12.38 -17.86 3.84
N ILE A 167 11.64 -17.91 4.95
CA ILE A 167 11.67 -19.02 5.91
C ILE A 167 11.16 -20.31 5.27
N ARG A 168 10.12 -20.30 4.42
CA ARG A 168 9.67 -21.50 3.67
C ARG A 168 10.65 -21.91 2.60
N TRP A 169 11.32 -20.97 1.94
CA TRP A 169 12.38 -21.32 0.97
C TRP A 169 13.59 -21.96 1.66
N LEU A 170 14.09 -21.38 2.76
CA LEU A 170 15.14 -22.00 3.59
C LEU A 170 14.66 -23.36 4.11
N TRP A 171 13.45 -23.41 4.66
CA TRP A 171 12.81 -24.62 5.17
C TRP A 171 12.66 -25.70 4.10
N ASN A 172 12.17 -25.37 2.91
CA ASN A 172 12.02 -26.28 1.77
C ASN A 172 13.37 -26.73 1.22
N ARG A 173 14.41 -25.90 1.30
CA ARG A 173 15.79 -26.24 0.95
C ARG A 173 16.43 -27.20 1.97
N PHE A 174 16.02 -27.13 3.23
CA PHE A 174 16.32 -28.15 4.25
C PHE A 174 15.43 -29.40 4.13
N LYS A 175 14.21 -29.26 3.61
CA LYS A 175 13.21 -30.33 3.44
C LYS A 175 13.58 -31.34 2.36
N SER A 176 14.37 -30.96 1.34
CA SER A 176 14.80 -31.90 0.29
C SER A 176 15.73 -33.03 0.80
N LYS A 177 16.09 -33.03 2.08
CA LYS A 177 16.89 -34.09 2.73
C LYS A 177 16.18 -34.87 3.83
N THR A 178 14.93 -34.54 4.18
CA THR A 178 14.29 -35.07 5.41
C THR A 178 12.84 -35.51 5.23
N GLN A 179 12.42 -35.82 4.00
CA GLN A 179 11.09 -36.35 3.74
C GLN A 179 11.11 -37.83 3.36
N GLU A 180 11.75 -38.63 4.21
CA GLU A 180 11.32 -40.00 4.46
C GLU A 180 11.02 -40.11 5.96
N ILE A 181 9.79 -40.57 6.24
CA ILE A 181 9.32 -41.11 7.53
C ILE A 181 8.87 -40.06 8.57
N ILE A 182 7.54 -39.99 8.77
CA ILE A 182 6.77 -40.23 10.02
C ILE A 182 5.44 -39.45 9.97
N PRO A 183 4.27 -40.12 9.93
CA PRO A 183 2.98 -39.49 10.21
C PRO A 183 2.78 -39.35 11.73
N GLY A 184 2.39 -38.15 12.19
CA GLY A 184 1.88 -37.96 13.57
C GLY A 184 2.69 -37.05 14.51
N ARG A 185 3.65 -36.24 14.04
CA ARG A 185 4.40 -35.31 14.91
C ARG A 185 3.94 -33.86 14.76
N SER A 186 3.06 -33.42 15.66
CA SER A 186 2.75 -32.01 15.92
C SER A 186 3.96 -31.31 16.56
N GLY A 187 4.97 -30.99 15.76
CA GLY A 187 6.11 -30.20 16.21
C GLY A 187 5.80 -28.70 16.16
N TRP A 188 6.38 -27.92 17.07
CA TRP A 188 6.44 -26.45 17.13
C TRP A 188 7.01 -25.74 15.87
N LEU A 189 7.15 -26.48 14.78
CA LEU A 189 7.92 -26.14 13.58
C LEU A 189 7.04 -26.12 12.32
N TYR A 190 5.73 -26.27 12.48
CA TYR A 190 4.73 -26.02 11.44
C TYR A 190 4.08 -24.66 11.69
N PRO A 191 3.93 -23.78 10.66
CA PRO A 191 3.17 -22.55 10.81
C PRO A 191 1.75 -22.90 11.27
N GLN A 192 1.33 -22.34 12.41
CA GLN A 192 -0.05 -22.49 12.85
C GLN A 192 -0.95 -21.81 11.82
N LEU A 193 -1.94 -22.54 11.33
CA LEU A 193 -2.94 -22.05 10.38
C LEU A 193 -4.20 -21.68 11.16
N ASP A 194 -4.85 -20.60 10.75
CA ASP A 194 -6.18 -20.25 11.27
C ASP A 194 -7.28 -21.12 10.65
N SER A 195 -8.53 -20.91 11.07
CA SER A 195 -9.70 -21.64 10.56
C SER A 195 -9.97 -21.39 9.06
N THR A 196 -9.36 -20.37 8.47
CA THR A 196 -9.44 -20.04 7.04
C THR A 196 -8.27 -20.59 6.23
N GLY A 197 -7.28 -21.23 6.88
CA GLY A 197 -6.10 -21.81 6.24
C GLY A 197 -4.93 -20.85 6.08
N ASP A 198 -4.99 -19.66 6.68
CA ASP A 198 -3.93 -18.65 6.60
C ASP A 198 -2.91 -18.81 7.75
N PRO A 199 -1.59 -18.70 7.47
CA PRO A 199 -0.55 -18.67 8.49
C PRO A 199 -0.72 -17.55 9.52
N LEU A 200 -0.67 -17.89 10.81
CA LEU A 200 -0.72 -16.96 11.95
C LEU A 200 0.35 -15.86 11.89
N SER A 201 1.50 -16.13 11.25
CA SER A 201 2.60 -15.17 11.08
C SER A 201 2.21 -13.93 10.26
N PHE A 202 1.23 -14.03 9.36
CA PHE A 202 0.73 -12.89 8.59
C PHE A 202 -0.01 -11.89 9.47
N TYR A 203 -0.84 -12.38 10.38
CA TYR A 203 -1.54 -11.54 11.33
C TYR A 203 -0.57 -10.91 12.33
N LEU A 204 0.36 -11.68 12.88
CA LEU A 204 1.35 -11.18 13.82
C LEU A 204 2.18 -10.03 13.23
N THR A 205 2.75 -10.22 12.04
CA THR A 205 3.57 -9.18 11.39
C THR A 205 2.74 -7.93 11.04
N THR A 206 1.48 -8.13 10.65
CA THR A 206 0.53 -7.04 10.42
C THR A 206 0.28 -6.24 11.70
N TYR A 207 -0.01 -6.90 12.83
CA TYR A 207 -0.21 -6.23 14.11
C TYR A 207 1.03 -5.48 14.57
N LEU A 208 2.21 -6.09 14.45
CA LEU A 208 3.47 -5.45 14.85
C LEU A 208 3.75 -4.17 14.05
N VAL A 209 3.49 -4.17 12.74
CA VAL A 209 3.68 -2.98 11.89
C VAL A 209 2.71 -1.86 12.24
N TRP A 210 1.46 -2.18 12.58
CA TRP A 210 0.50 -1.17 13.04
C TRP A 210 0.82 -0.65 14.44
N ILE A 211 1.25 -1.50 15.36
CA ILE A 211 1.73 -1.06 16.69
C ILE A 211 2.91 -0.10 16.52
N PHE A 212 3.89 -0.46 15.69
CA PHE A 212 5.00 0.43 15.33
C PHE A 212 4.46 1.75 14.79
N THR A 213 3.59 1.72 13.79
CA THR A 213 3.01 2.92 13.18
C THR A 213 2.29 3.83 14.18
N ILE A 214 1.52 3.26 15.11
CA ILE A 214 0.81 3.99 16.17
C ILE A 214 1.80 4.64 17.14
N ILE A 215 2.87 3.94 17.53
CA ILE A 215 3.94 4.52 18.36
C ILE A 215 4.57 5.72 17.64
N GLY A 216 4.80 5.62 16.32
CA GLY A 216 5.27 6.74 15.50
C GLY A 216 4.33 7.96 15.56
N TYR A 217 3.02 7.75 15.49
CA TYR A 217 2.03 8.83 15.66
C TYR A 217 2.12 9.48 17.03
N LEU A 218 2.28 8.68 18.09
CA LEU A 218 2.42 9.19 19.45
C LEU A 218 3.70 10.04 19.59
N PHE A 219 4.81 9.67 18.97
CA PHE A 219 6.01 10.51 18.95
C PHE A 219 5.79 11.84 18.23
N ILE A 220 5.11 11.83 17.07
CA ILE A 220 4.81 13.07 16.33
C ILE A 220 4.00 14.05 17.20
N ILE A 221 3.02 13.55 17.95
CA ILE A 221 2.19 14.36 18.85
C ILE A 221 2.97 14.76 20.11
N ALA A 222 3.68 13.83 20.76
CA ALA A 222 4.42 14.09 22.00
C ALA A 222 5.53 15.12 21.81
N THR A 223 6.21 15.08 20.66
CA THR A 223 7.26 16.05 20.29
C THR A 223 6.71 17.40 19.86
N ARG A 224 5.39 17.56 19.76
CA ARG A 224 4.73 18.79 19.24
C ARG A 224 5.17 19.13 17.83
N PHE A 225 5.61 18.12 17.08
CA PHE A 225 5.99 18.31 15.68
C PHE A 225 4.76 18.59 14.82
N HIS A 226 3.61 17.99 15.15
CA HIS A 226 2.31 18.30 14.55
C HIS A 226 1.19 18.36 15.60
N TYR A 227 0.06 18.97 15.21
CA TYR A 227 -1.19 18.81 15.94
C TYR A 227 -1.74 17.39 15.77
N THR A 228 -2.49 16.93 16.77
CA THR A 228 -3.20 15.64 16.75
C THR A 228 -4.16 15.56 15.57
N VAL A 229 -4.80 16.68 15.20
CA VAL A 229 -5.70 16.73 14.04
C VAL A 229 -4.93 16.48 12.72
N ASP A 230 -3.68 16.94 12.60
CA ASP A 230 -2.88 16.71 11.39
C ASP A 230 -2.51 15.24 11.23
N VAL A 231 -2.23 14.58 12.36
CA VAL A 231 -1.94 13.14 12.39
C VAL A 231 -3.22 12.35 12.04
N PHE A 232 -4.37 12.76 12.57
CA PHE A 232 -5.65 12.13 12.20
C PHE A 232 -5.98 12.31 10.71
N LEU A 233 -5.85 13.54 10.18
CA LEU A 233 -6.06 13.83 8.76
C LEU A 233 -5.08 13.07 7.87
N GLY A 234 -3.80 13.02 8.27
CA GLY A 234 -2.76 12.27 7.58
C GLY A 234 -3.10 10.78 7.48
N PHE A 235 -3.53 10.17 8.58
CA PHE A 235 -3.99 8.78 8.60
C PHE A 235 -5.22 8.57 7.69
N LEU A 236 -6.26 9.38 7.89
CA LEU A 236 -7.54 9.25 7.20
C LEU A 236 -7.39 9.39 5.68
N LEU A 237 -6.73 10.46 5.21
CA LEU A 237 -6.55 10.71 3.79
C LEU A 237 -5.65 9.66 3.14
N SER A 238 -4.61 9.19 3.83
CA SER A 238 -3.75 8.10 3.34
C SER A 238 -4.55 6.81 3.18
N HIS A 239 -5.36 6.47 4.17
CA HIS A 239 -6.19 5.28 4.14
C HIS A 239 -7.23 5.36 3.02
N LEU A 240 -7.97 6.47 2.91
CA LEU A 240 -8.96 6.67 1.85
C LEU A 240 -8.33 6.63 0.45
N THR A 241 -7.19 7.28 0.26
CA THR A 241 -6.48 7.29 -1.03
C THR A 241 -6.00 5.89 -1.40
N TRP A 242 -5.45 5.15 -0.43
CA TRP A 242 -5.01 3.77 -0.63
C TRP A 242 -6.17 2.85 -1.02
N GLN A 243 -7.28 2.91 -0.27
CA GLN A 243 -8.47 2.09 -0.55
C GLN A 243 -9.08 2.45 -1.90
N THR A 244 -9.22 3.74 -2.20
CA THR A 244 -9.76 4.24 -3.46
C THR A 244 -8.91 3.74 -4.63
N TYR A 245 -7.58 3.85 -4.53
CA TYR A 245 -6.68 3.34 -5.54
C TYR A 245 -6.85 1.83 -5.74
N HIS A 246 -6.83 1.03 -4.67
CA HIS A 246 -6.92 -0.44 -4.77
C HIS A 246 -8.29 -0.92 -5.23
N TYR A 247 -9.37 -0.26 -4.82
CA TYR A 247 -10.72 -0.51 -5.32
C TYR A 247 -10.84 -0.16 -6.80
N TYR A 248 -10.25 0.97 -7.22
CA TYR A 248 -10.25 1.39 -8.61
C TYR A 248 -9.56 0.35 -9.51
N ILE A 249 -8.37 -0.12 -9.13
CA ILE A 249 -7.64 -1.10 -9.94
C ILE A 249 -8.34 -2.48 -10.02
N LYS A 250 -9.07 -2.89 -8.98
CA LYS A 250 -9.86 -4.13 -8.97
C LYS A 250 -11.08 -4.06 -9.89
N THR A 251 -11.67 -2.88 -10.02
CA THR A 251 -12.88 -2.64 -10.84
C THR A 251 -12.56 -2.08 -12.23
N LEU A 252 -11.28 -2.07 -12.63
CA LEU A 252 -10.82 -1.49 -13.91
C LEU A 252 -11.53 -2.09 -15.12
N ALA A 253 -11.71 -3.42 -15.14
CA ALA A 253 -12.28 -4.14 -16.28
C ALA A 253 -13.76 -3.86 -16.51
N GLU A 254 -14.49 -3.46 -15.46
CA GLU A 254 -15.93 -3.18 -15.50
C GLU A 254 -16.24 -1.72 -15.86
N ARG A 255 -15.24 -0.84 -15.82
CA ARG A 255 -15.44 0.60 -16.01
C ARG A 255 -15.39 0.99 -17.49
N ARG A 256 -16.32 1.88 -17.87
CA ARG A 256 -16.39 2.48 -19.21
C ARG A 256 -15.06 3.18 -19.57
N ASN A 257 -14.74 3.21 -20.86
CA ASN A 257 -13.53 3.79 -21.46
C ASN A 257 -13.37 5.32 -21.26
N ILE A 258 -13.18 5.78 -20.03
CA ILE A 258 -12.83 7.16 -19.68
C ILE A 258 -11.29 7.31 -19.72
N ILE A 259 -10.79 8.54 -19.91
CA ILE A 259 -9.35 8.84 -19.98
C ILE A 259 -8.58 8.28 -18.77
N ILE A 260 -9.14 8.42 -17.56
CA ILE A 260 -8.54 7.91 -16.32
C ILE A 260 -8.43 6.38 -16.33
N THR A 261 -9.45 5.67 -16.83
CA THR A 261 -9.42 4.21 -17.02
C THR A 261 -8.29 3.80 -17.96
N ARG A 262 -8.10 4.52 -19.08
CA ARG A 262 -7.01 4.24 -20.03
C ARG A 262 -5.64 4.44 -19.39
N PHE A 263 -5.47 5.50 -18.61
CA PHE A 263 -4.25 5.73 -17.85
C PHE A 263 -3.96 4.56 -16.91
N PHE A 264 -4.93 4.14 -16.09
CA PHE A 264 -4.70 3.06 -15.13
C PHE A 264 -4.53 1.67 -15.77
N LEU A 265 -5.18 1.39 -16.90
CA LEU A 265 -4.91 0.17 -17.68
C LEU A 265 -3.45 0.10 -18.14
N TRP A 266 -2.95 1.20 -18.72
CA TRP A 266 -1.55 1.31 -19.11
C TRP A 266 -0.62 1.26 -17.90
N PHE A 267 -0.95 2.01 -16.85
CA PHE A 267 -0.13 2.12 -15.63
C PHE A 267 0.01 0.77 -14.94
N GLU A 268 -1.07 0.00 -14.86
CA GLU A 268 -1.08 -1.32 -14.24
C GLU A 268 -0.52 -2.43 -15.14
N GLY A 269 -0.41 -2.18 -16.45
CA GLY A 269 0.08 -3.16 -17.42
C GLY A 269 -0.98 -4.19 -17.82
N TYR A 270 -2.27 -3.89 -17.61
CA TYR A 270 -3.34 -4.68 -18.21
C TYR A 270 -3.28 -4.47 -19.73
N GLY A 271 -3.06 -5.56 -20.48
CA GLY A 271 -3.25 -5.54 -21.93
C GLY A 271 -4.66 -5.05 -22.25
N ARG A 272 -4.86 -4.37 -23.39
CA ARG A 272 -6.21 -4.00 -23.85
C ARG A 272 -7.09 -5.24 -23.72
N PRO A 273 -8.26 -5.18 -23.04
CA PRO A 273 -9.27 -6.18 -23.25
C PRO A 273 -9.51 -6.26 -24.77
N PRO A 274 -9.53 -7.45 -25.37
CA PRO A 274 -9.89 -7.57 -26.77
C PRO A 274 -11.17 -6.77 -27.01
N ALA A 275 -11.23 -6.01 -28.10
CA ALA A 275 -12.37 -5.15 -28.42
C ALA A 275 -13.72 -5.91 -28.52
N ASN A 276 -13.66 -7.24 -28.48
CA ASN A 276 -14.78 -8.16 -28.68
C ASN A 276 -15.21 -8.88 -27.39
N THR A 277 -14.62 -8.58 -26.23
CA THR A 277 -15.07 -9.18 -24.96
C THR A 277 -16.25 -8.38 -24.39
N SER A 278 -17.39 -8.47 -25.06
CA SER A 278 -18.67 -8.13 -24.45
C SER A 278 -18.93 -9.11 -23.31
N VAL A 279 -18.89 -8.60 -22.08
CA VAL A 279 -19.69 -9.02 -20.92
C VAL A 279 -20.12 -10.50 -20.94
N SER A 280 -19.26 -11.39 -20.45
CA SER A 280 -19.64 -12.77 -20.09
C SER A 280 -18.98 -13.27 -18.80
N LEU A 281 -18.64 -12.34 -17.88
CA LEU A 281 -18.14 -12.66 -16.54
C LEU A 281 -19.15 -12.26 -15.44
N LEU A 282 -20.42 -12.59 -15.67
CA LEU A 282 -21.46 -12.59 -14.64
C LEU A 282 -22.20 -13.93 -14.64
N THR A 283 -21.48 -15.03 -14.50
CA THR A 283 -22.02 -16.26 -13.91
C THR A 283 -20.90 -16.96 -13.16
N GLY A 284 -20.98 -16.98 -11.82
CA GLY A 284 -20.19 -17.90 -11.01
C GLY A 284 -20.49 -19.36 -11.37
N PRO A 285 -19.77 -20.33 -10.76
CA PRO A 285 -19.95 -21.74 -11.10
C PRO A 285 -21.27 -22.24 -10.51
N THR A 286 -22.34 -22.18 -11.30
CA THR A 286 -23.51 -23.03 -11.07
C THR A 286 -23.20 -24.38 -11.71
N SER A 287 -22.74 -25.30 -10.86
CA SER A 287 -23.05 -26.70 -11.03
C SER A 287 -24.55 -26.86 -11.27
N ILE A 288 -24.91 -27.66 -12.28
CA ILE A 288 -26.06 -28.57 -12.39
C ILE A 288 -26.17 -28.87 -13.90
N ASN A 289 -25.84 -30.10 -14.28
CA ASN A 289 -26.31 -30.71 -15.52
C ASN A 289 -27.78 -31.08 -15.33
N PRO A 290 -28.69 -30.69 -16.24
CA PRO A 290 -29.97 -31.37 -16.33
C PRO A 290 -30.35 -31.59 -17.80
N GLU A 291 -29.79 -32.62 -18.43
CA GLU A 291 -30.39 -33.24 -19.62
C GLU A 291 -30.30 -34.76 -19.50
N GLN A 292 -30.91 -35.28 -18.43
CA GLN A 292 -31.37 -36.65 -18.34
C GLN A 292 -32.65 -36.69 -17.49
N SER A 293 -33.81 -36.46 -18.11
CA SER A 293 -35.04 -37.17 -17.77
C SER A 293 -36.15 -36.83 -18.77
N GLY A 294 -36.64 -37.86 -19.46
CA GLY A 294 -38.02 -37.87 -19.96
C GLY A 294 -38.19 -38.09 -21.46
N HIS A 295 -37.95 -39.31 -21.94
CA HIS A 295 -38.80 -39.88 -23.00
C HIS A 295 -38.87 -41.40 -22.85
N ILE A 296 -39.92 -41.81 -22.13
CA ILE A 296 -40.90 -42.87 -22.44
C ILE A 296 -40.42 -44.00 -23.36
N GLU A 297 -40.43 -45.20 -22.78
CA GLU A 297 -40.34 -46.52 -23.41
C GLU A 297 -41.27 -46.68 -24.61
N THR A 298 -40.73 -47.20 -25.71
CA THR A 298 -41.44 -48.20 -26.53
C THR A 298 -40.45 -49.21 -27.06
N HIS A 299 -40.66 -50.47 -26.66
CA HIS A 299 -40.14 -51.70 -27.25
C HIS A 299 -40.06 -51.64 -28.78
N ASN A 300 -38.98 -52.20 -29.33
CA ASN A 300 -39.05 -53.16 -30.43
C ASN A 300 -37.72 -53.89 -30.57
N ASP A 301 -37.71 -55.13 -30.07
CA ASP A 301 -36.75 -56.17 -30.39
C ASP A 301 -36.83 -56.51 -31.88
N VAL A 302 -35.72 -56.35 -32.61
CA VAL A 302 -35.44 -57.18 -33.79
C VAL A 302 -33.97 -57.57 -33.77
N VAL A 303 -33.76 -58.76 -33.22
CA VAL A 303 -32.62 -59.64 -33.45
C VAL A 303 -32.51 -59.91 -34.95
N ASN A 304 -31.31 -59.80 -35.53
CA ASN A 304 -31.01 -60.50 -36.78
C ASN A 304 -29.69 -61.27 -36.62
N PRO A 305 -29.70 -62.60 -36.78
CA PRO A 305 -28.55 -63.45 -36.56
C PRO A 305 -27.67 -63.56 -37.80
N SER A 306 -26.39 -63.82 -37.58
CA SER A 306 -25.47 -64.43 -38.53
C SER A 306 -25.84 -65.91 -38.74
N ASP A 307 -25.93 -66.36 -39.99
CA ASP A 307 -25.59 -67.73 -40.41
C ASP A 307 -25.35 -67.82 -41.93
N ASP A 308 -24.12 -68.22 -42.27
CA ASP A 308 -23.74 -69.30 -43.20
C ASP A 308 -24.32 -69.46 -44.63
N SER A 309 -23.41 -69.25 -45.59
CA SER A 309 -22.92 -70.23 -46.59
C SER A 309 -23.70 -70.65 -47.85
N TYR A 310 -22.90 -70.93 -48.89
CA TYR A 310 -23.15 -71.61 -50.20
C TYR A 310 -23.82 -70.80 -51.32
N THR A 311 -23.06 -70.36 -52.33
CA THR A 311 -22.62 -71.11 -53.53
C THR A 311 -21.67 -70.24 -54.36
#